data_AF-A0A0F9L9L5-F1
#
_entry.id   AF-A0A0F9L9L5-F1
#
_cell.length_a   1.000
_cell.length_b   1.000
_cell.length_c   1.000
_cell.angle_alpha   90.00
_cell.angle_beta   90.00
_cell.angle_gamma   90.00
#
_symmetry.space_group_name_H-M   'P 1'
#
loop_
_entity.id
_entity.type
_entity.pdbx_description
1 polymer ?
#
loop_
_entity_poly.entity_id
_entity_poly.type
_entity_poly.pdbx_seq_one_letter_code
_entity_poly.pdbx_strand_id
1 'polypeptide(L)'
;MSDLADRFLLQIITIGLPKPEAEYHFAPHVDGRPARMWRFDFAWPDALVAVEIQGGTWVAKGSAGYHGSGRGIEQDAEKLNAAVAIGWRVALVTSPMVSSGDGLRILRILLGKLEPGVLFQSPERRD
;
A
#
# COMPACT_ATOMS: atom_id res chain seq x y z
N MET A 1 11.06 -2.10 -9.88
CA MET A 1 10.59 -2.22 -8.49
C MET A 1 11.73 -1.81 -7.55
N SER A 2 11.44 -1.25 -6.38
CA SER A 2 12.48 -0.78 -5.42
C SER A 2 12.92 -1.89 -4.47
N ASP A 3 14.12 -1.79 -3.89
CA ASP A 3 14.64 -2.76 -2.89
C ASP A 3 13.65 -2.99 -1.73
N LEU A 4 12.93 -1.94 -1.32
CA LEU A 4 11.94 -2.01 -0.26
C LEU A 4 10.70 -2.79 -0.68
N ALA A 5 10.23 -2.58 -1.91
CA ALA A 5 9.11 -3.31 -2.47
C ALA A 5 9.46 -4.79 -2.68
N ASP A 6 10.67 -5.10 -3.14
CA ASP A 6 11.15 -6.48 -3.27
C ASP A 6 11.24 -7.18 -1.92
N ARG A 7 11.74 -6.50 -0.88
CA ARG A 7 11.73 -7.03 0.50
C ARG A 7 10.30 -7.31 0.99
N PHE A 8 9.36 -6.40 0.75
CA PHE A 8 7.98 -6.59 1.15
C PHE A 8 7.33 -7.76 0.39
N LEU A 9 7.59 -7.90 -0.91
CA LEU A 9 7.14 -9.04 -1.71
C LEU A 9 7.67 -10.37 -1.17
N LEU A 10 8.96 -10.44 -0.82
CA LEU A 10 9.55 -11.61 -0.19
C LEU A 10 8.87 -11.96 1.14
N GLN A 11 8.55 -10.97 1.96
CA GLN A 11 7.82 -11.18 3.20
C GLN A 11 6.42 -11.78 2.95
N ILE A 12 5.65 -11.22 2.01
CA ILE A 12 4.32 -11.74 1.61
C ILE A 12 4.42 -13.23 1.25
N ILE A 13 5.38 -13.57 0.38
CA ILE A 13 5.59 -14.95 -0.09
C ILE A 13 5.98 -15.86 1.07
N THR A 14 6.91 -15.41 1.92
CA THR A 14 7.45 -16.22 3.04
C THR A 14 6.36 -16.60 4.05
N ILE A 15 5.39 -15.71 4.30
CA ILE A 15 4.29 -15.98 5.24
C ILE A 15 3.05 -16.61 4.58
N GLY A 16 3.15 -17.01 3.31
CA GLY A 16 2.09 -17.68 2.58
C GLY A 16 0.86 -16.83 2.29
N LEU A 17 1.02 -15.50 2.19
CA LEU A 17 -0.07 -14.65 1.69
C LEU A 17 -0.22 -14.81 0.17
N PRO A 18 -1.43 -14.58 -0.39
CA PRO A 18 -1.64 -14.61 -1.83
C PRO A 18 -0.67 -13.65 -2.54
N LYS A 19 -0.09 -14.10 -3.65
CA LYS A 19 0.85 -13.29 -4.43
C LYS A 19 0.11 -12.10 -5.07
N PRO A 20 0.62 -10.87 -4.95
CA PRO A 20 0.04 -9.71 -5.62
C PRO A 20 0.37 -9.68 -7.11
N GLU A 21 -0.44 -8.94 -7.86
CA GLU A 21 -0.07 -8.36 -9.14
C GLU A 21 0.77 -7.10 -8.91
N ALA A 22 1.93 -7.04 -9.56
CA ALA A 22 2.87 -5.94 -9.42
C ALA A 22 2.58 -4.78 -10.38
N GLU A 23 2.80 -3.55 -9.93
CA GLU A 23 2.68 -2.32 -10.72
C GLU A 23 1.34 -2.21 -11.51
N TYR A 24 0.25 -2.61 -10.84
CA TYR A 24 -1.07 -2.84 -11.42
C TYR A 24 -1.82 -1.55 -11.75
N HIS A 25 -2.30 -1.42 -12.99
CA HIS A 25 -3.14 -0.30 -13.42
C HIS A 25 -4.59 -0.50 -13.01
N PHE A 26 -5.10 0.34 -12.12
CA PHE A 26 -6.41 0.11 -11.47
C PHE A 26 -7.57 0.95 -12.03
N ALA A 27 -7.31 1.93 -12.90
CA ALA A 27 -8.32 2.87 -13.34
C ALA A 27 -8.23 3.12 -14.84
N PRO A 28 -9.16 2.59 -15.67
CA PRO A 28 -9.17 2.89 -17.09
C PRO A 28 -9.72 4.30 -17.41
N HIS A 29 -10.58 4.92 -16.61
CA HIS A 29 -10.90 6.36 -16.71
C HIS A 29 -11.59 6.76 -15.39
N VAL A 30 -11.05 7.75 -14.68
CA VAL A 30 -11.75 8.39 -13.54
C VAL A 30 -11.80 9.88 -13.85
N ASP A 31 -12.99 10.46 -13.83
CA ASP A 31 -13.20 11.90 -14.02
C ASP A 31 -12.54 12.50 -15.29
N GLY A 32 -12.70 11.82 -16.43
CA GLY A 32 -12.15 12.27 -17.72
C GLY A 32 -10.63 12.13 -17.87
N ARG A 33 -9.93 11.58 -16.87
CA ARG A 33 -8.47 11.34 -16.92
C ARG A 33 -8.13 10.00 -17.57
N PRO A 34 -7.04 9.89 -18.36
CA PRO A 34 -6.71 8.67 -19.10
C PRO A 34 -6.33 7.48 -18.21
N ALA A 35 -6.75 6.29 -18.64
CA ALA A 35 -6.52 4.95 -18.06
C ALA A 35 -5.17 4.60 -17.45
N ARG A 36 -4.15 5.24 -17.97
CA ARG A 36 -2.79 4.69 -17.99
C ARG A 36 -1.88 5.37 -16.97
N MET A 37 -2.41 6.29 -16.16
CA MET A 37 -1.58 7.09 -15.27
C MET A 37 -1.34 6.47 -13.90
N TRP A 38 -2.29 5.69 -13.36
CA TRP A 38 -2.20 5.24 -11.98
C TRP A 38 -1.96 3.75 -11.86
N ARG A 39 -0.92 3.42 -11.07
CA ARG A 39 -0.43 2.07 -10.82
C ARG A 39 -0.26 1.88 -9.32
N PHE A 40 -0.70 0.75 -8.78
CA PHE A 40 -0.33 0.31 -7.44
C PHE A 40 0.95 -0.50 -7.49
N ASP A 41 1.84 -0.38 -6.50
CA ASP A 41 3.03 -1.25 -6.43
C ASP A 41 2.63 -2.73 -6.35
N PHE A 42 1.60 -3.03 -5.54
CA PHE A 42 1.03 -4.36 -5.41
C PHE A 42 -0.50 -4.30 -5.34
N ALA A 43 -1.19 -5.22 -6.03
CA ALA A 43 -2.64 -5.31 -6.02
C ALA A 43 -3.13 -6.76 -5.93
N TRP A 44 -4.32 -6.91 -5.36
CA TRP A 44 -5.16 -8.10 -5.42
C TRP A 44 -6.51 -7.68 -6.02
N PRO A 45 -6.63 -7.68 -7.36
CA PRO A 45 -7.81 -7.12 -8.04
C PRO A 45 -9.13 -7.78 -7.63
N ASP A 46 -9.13 -9.11 -7.48
CA ASP A 46 -10.31 -9.87 -7.04
C ASP A 46 -10.84 -9.42 -5.67
N ALA A 47 -9.98 -8.85 -4.82
CA ALA A 47 -10.33 -8.38 -3.47
C ALA A 47 -10.47 -6.84 -3.36
N LEU A 48 -10.20 -6.12 -4.46
CA LEU A 48 -10.05 -4.66 -4.48
C LEU A 48 -9.14 -4.15 -3.34
N VAL A 49 -8.00 -4.81 -3.15
CA VAL A 49 -6.96 -4.44 -2.17
C VAL A 49 -5.69 -4.07 -2.89
N ALA A 50 -5.04 -2.99 -2.46
CA ALA A 50 -3.75 -2.58 -2.97
C ALA A 50 -2.79 -2.13 -1.86
N VAL A 51 -1.50 -2.17 -2.17
CA VAL A 51 -0.42 -1.64 -1.35
C VAL A 51 0.44 -0.69 -2.17
N GLU A 52 0.79 0.44 -1.57
CA GLU A 52 1.77 1.41 -2.07
C GLU A 52 2.96 1.45 -1.10
N ILE A 53 4.17 1.28 -1.62
CA ILE A 53 5.41 1.26 -0.86
C ILE A 53 6.00 2.67 -0.80
N GLN A 54 5.96 3.24 0.40
CA GLN A 54 6.43 4.59 0.69
C GLN A 54 7.86 4.53 1.24
N GLY A 55 8.84 4.49 0.34
CA GLY A 55 10.26 4.35 0.69
C GLY A 55 10.98 5.65 1.10
N GLY A 56 10.45 6.82 0.72
CA GLY A 56 11.16 8.11 0.81
C GLY A 56 10.75 9.05 1.94
N THR A 57 9.87 8.64 2.87
CA THR A 57 9.18 9.56 3.79
C THR A 57 10.10 10.22 4.84
N TRP A 58 11.33 9.73 5.04
CA TRP A 58 12.21 10.17 6.13
C TRP A 58 13.69 10.33 5.75
N VAL A 59 14.01 10.84 4.54
CA VAL A 59 15.40 11.26 4.26
C VAL A 59 15.70 12.55 5.02
N ALA A 60 16.20 12.43 6.24
CA ALA A 60 16.56 13.56 7.08
C ALA A 60 17.94 14.13 6.69
N LYS A 61 17.91 15.44 6.39
CA LYS A 61 19.00 16.44 6.45
C LYS A 61 20.15 16.35 5.45
N GLY A 62 20.15 17.37 4.57
CA GLY A 62 21.32 17.86 3.86
C GLY A 62 21.25 17.54 2.39
N SER A 63 20.97 18.57 1.57
CA SER A 63 20.80 18.51 0.10
C SER A 63 19.40 18.10 -0.36
N ALA A 64 18.62 19.10 -0.81
CA ALA A 64 17.50 18.95 -1.74
C ALA A 64 16.72 17.60 -1.71
N GLY A 65 15.81 17.43 -0.76
CA GLY A 65 15.17 16.12 -0.57
C GLY A 65 13.89 16.10 0.25
N TYR A 66 13.05 17.13 0.16
CA TYR A 66 11.62 16.95 0.41
C TYR A 66 10.96 16.80 -0.95
N HIS A 67 10.89 15.57 -1.47
CA HIS A 67 9.97 15.24 -2.56
C HIS A 67 8.56 15.07 -1.99
N GLY A 68 8.05 16.21 -1.52
CA GLY A 68 6.65 16.54 -1.55
C GLY A 68 6.58 17.98 -2.04
N SER A 69 6.98 18.26 -3.28
CA SER A 69 6.47 19.48 -3.89
C SER A 69 4.94 19.42 -3.74
N GLY A 70 4.26 20.54 -3.43
CA GLY A 70 2.80 20.49 -3.18
C GLY A 70 2.05 19.70 -4.27
N ARG A 71 2.56 19.78 -5.49
CA ARG A 71 2.12 19.02 -6.67
C ARG A 71 2.25 17.48 -6.55
N GLY A 72 3.28 16.95 -5.90
CA GLY A 72 3.44 15.51 -5.67
C GLY A 72 2.41 14.98 -4.68
N ILE A 73 2.25 15.68 -3.56
CA ILE A 73 1.24 15.37 -2.53
C ILE A 73 -0.17 15.43 -3.12
N GLU A 74 -0.46 16.45 -3.93
CA GLU A 74 -1.75 16.60 -4.60
C GLU A 74 -2.04 15.47 -5.60
N GLN A 75 -1.05 15.04 -6.39
CA GLN A 75 -1.20 13.90 -7.30
C GLN A 75 -1.41 12.57 -6.56
N ASP A 76 -0.70 12.34 -5.45
CA ASP A 76 -0.88 11.14 -4.64
C ASP A 76 -2.25 11.12 -3.96
N ALA A 77 -2.69 12.26 -3.42
CA ALA A 77 -4.03 12.41 -2.85
C ALA A 77 -5.10 12.13 -3.89
N GLU A 78 -4.92 12.63 -5.11
CA GLU A 78 -5.85 12.40 -6.21
C GLU A 78 -5.94 10.93 -6.61
N LYS A 79 -4.79 10.27 -6.77
CA LYS A 79 -4.70 8.83 -7.06
C LYS A 79 -5.42 8.01 -5.99
N LEU A 80 -5.16 8.30 -4.71
CA LEU A 80 -5.74 7.56 -3.59
C LEU A 80 -7.25 7.81 -3.47
N ASN A 81 -7.71 9.05 -3.65
CA ASN A 81 -9.13 9.36 -3.68
C ASN A 81 -9.85 8.67 -4.83
N ALA A 82 -9.25 8.63 -6.02
CA ALA A 82 -9.80 7.90 -7.15
C ALA A 82 -9.91 6.40 -6.87
N ALA A 83 -8.86 5.79 -6.30
CA ALA A 83 -8.89 4.39 -5.88
C ALA A 83 -10.05 4.11 -4.92
N VAL A 84 -10.20 4.93 -3.89
CA VAL A 84 -11.31 4.82 -2.92
C VAL A 84 -12.67 4.96 -3.60
N ALA A 85 -12.82 5.93 -4.51
CA ALA A 85 -14.07 6.19 -5.22
C ALA A 85 -14.55 5.00 -6.06
N ILE A 86 -13.63 4.17 -6.55
CA ILE A 86 -13.97 2.93 -7.30
C ILE A 86 -13.82 1.66 -6.45
N GLY A 87 -13.83 1.78 -5.11
CA GLY A 87 -13.99 0.67 -4.19
C GLY A 87 -12.69 -0.01 -3.72
N TRP A 88 -11.53 0.51 -4.12
CA TRP A 88 -10.26 -0.03 -3.63
C TRP A 88 -10.00 0.35 -2.17
N ARG A 89 -9.42 -0.61 -1.46
CA ARG A 89 -8.83 -0.40 -0.14
C ARG A 89 -7.32 -0.41 -0.31
N VAL A 90 -6.70 0.75 -0.09
CA VAL A 90 -5.27 0.95 -0.33
C VAL A 90 -4.53 1.08 0.99
N ALA A 91 -3.47 0.29 1.20
CA ALA A 91 -2.56 0.43 2.33
C ALA A 91 -1.29 1.17 1.90
N LEU A 92 -0.95 2.25 2.59
CA LEU A 92 0.34 2.91 2.45
C LEU A 92 1.32 2.24 3.41
N VAL A 93 2.36 1.59 2.88
CA VAL A 93 3.33 0.81 3.66
C VAL A 93 4.69 1.51 3.59
N THR A 94 5.12 2.05 4.73
CA THR A 94 6.40 2.77 4.83
C THR A 94 7.57 1.82 5.13
N SER A 95 8.81 2.28 4.93
CA SER A 95 10.01 1.51 5.29
C SER A 95 10.03 0.98 6.73
N PRO A 96 9.66 1.78 7.76
CA PRO A 96 9.51 1.25 9.12
C PRO A 96 8.46 0.13 9.23
N MET A 97 7.33 0.23 8.51
CA MET A 97 6.28 -0.79 8.55
C MET A 97 6.68 -2.11 7.87
N VAL A 98 7.53 -2.05 6.84
CA VAL A 98 8.14 -3.26 6.26
C VAL A 98 9.08 -3.90 7.27
N SER A 99 9.85 -3.09 8.00
CA SER A 99 10.83 -3.57 8.97
C SER A 99 10.18 -4.15 10.24
N SER A 100 9.10 -3.54 10.74
CA SER A 100 8.37 -3.99 11.94
C SER A 100 7.38 -5.12 11.65
N GLY A 101 7.05 -5.37 10.37
CA GLY A 101 6.01 -6.31 9.97
C GLY A 101 4.58 -5.72 10.00
N ASP A 102 4.41 -4.46 10.37
CA ASP A 102 3.11 -3.78 10.41
C ASP A 102 2.44 -3.71 9.03
N GLY A 103 3.24 -3.60 7.97
CA GLY A 103 2.76 -3.67 6.59
C GLY A 103 2.04 -4.99 6.29
N LEU A 104 2.56 -6.11 6.81
CA LEU A 104 1.92 -7.42 6.66
C LEU A 104 0.67 -7.54 7.53
N ARG A 105 0.68 -6.95 8.74
CA ARG A 105 -0.49 -6.94 9.62
C ARG A 105 -1.66 -6.23 8.96
N ILE A 106 -1.44 -5.02 8.41
CA ILE A 106 -2.51 -4.29 7.74
C ILE A 106 -2.97 -5.01 6.47
N LEU A 107 -2.04 -5.57 5.68
CA LEU A 107 -2.39 -6.36 4.50
C LEU A 107 -3.26 -7.57 4.86
N ARG A 108 -2.92 -8.30 5.92
CA ARG A 108 -3.73 -9.43 6.42
C ARG A 108 -5.14 -8.98 6.79
N ILE A 109 -5.31 -7.83 7.44
CA ILE A 109 -6.64 -7.28 7.78
C ILE A 109 -7.43 -6.95 6.51
N LEU A 110 -6.79 -6.33 5.51
CA LEU A 110 -7.44 -5.96 4.26
C LEU A 110 -7.86 -7.20 3.45
N LEU A 111 -7.01 -8.22 3.36
CA LEU A 111 -7.33 -9.50 2.71
C LEU A 111 -8.32 -10.34 3.52
N GLY A 112 -8.27 -10.24 4.86
CA GLY A 112 -9.06 -10.99 5.82
C GLY A 112 -10.53 -10.57 5.95
N LYS A 113 -11.00 -9.56 5.21
CA LYS A 113 -12.45 -9.36 4.97
C LYS A 113 -13.10 -10.51 4.16
N LEU A 114 -12.38 -11.61 3.94
CA LEU A 114 -12.91 -12.89 3.44
C LEU A 114 -12.99 -13.99 4.52
N GLU A 115 -12.72 -13.74 5.80
CA GLU A 115 -13.00 -14.72 6.87
C GLU A 115 -13.68 -14.07 8.08
N PRO A 116 -14.96 -14.41 8.40
CA PRO A 116 -15.58 -14.01 9.65
C PRO A 116 -14.95 -14.82 10.80
N GLY A 117 -13.98 -14.24 11.52
CA GLY A 117 -13.49 -14.88 12.74
C GLY A 117 -12.16 -14.41 13.34
N VAL A 118 -11.32 -13.68 12.61
CA VAL A 118 -10.02 -13.23 13.15
C VAL A 118 -10.10 -11.75 13.53
N LEU A 119 -10.75 -11.46 14.64
CA LEU A 119 -10.61 -10.16 15.32
C LEU A 119 -9.46 -10.24 16.32
N PHE A 120 -8.56 -9.27 16.19
CA PHE A 120 -7.50 -8.85 17.12
C PHE A 120 -7.56 -9.48 18.52
N GLN A 121 -6.57 -10.32 18.85
CA GLN A 121 -6.17 -10.47 20.24
C GLN A 121 -5.54 -9.14 20.67
N SER A 122 -6.23 -8.43 21.58
CA SER A 122 -5.64 -7.27 22.28
C SER A 122 -4.35 -7.71 22.94
N PRO A 123 -3.26 -6.92 22.87
CA PRO A 123 -2.14 -7.16 23.75
C PRO A 123 -2.66 -6.91 25.17
N GLU A 124 -2.66 -7.97 25.97
CA GLU A 124 -3.01 -7.92 27.38
C GLU A 124 -2.26 -6.75 28.03
N ARG A 125 -3.02 -5.83 28.64
CA ARG A 125 -2.42 -4.84 29.54
C ARG A 125 -1.75 -5.65 30.64
N ARG A 126 -0.45 -5.49 30.79
CA ARG A 126 0.24 -5.89 32.01
C ARG A 126 -0.12 -4.86 33.08
N ASP A 127 -0.67 -5.38 34.17
CA ASP A 127 -0.97 -4.67 35.41
C ASP A 127 0.29 -4.07 36.04
#